data_AF-X1FMV8-F1
#
_entry.id   AF-X1FMV8-F1
#
_cell.length_a   1.000
_cell.length_b   1.000
_cell.length_c   1.000
_cell.angle_alpha   90.00
_cell.angle_beta   90.00
_cell.angle_gamma   90.00
#
_symmetry.space_group_name_H-M   'P 1'
#
loop_
_entity.id
_entity.type
_entity.pdbx_description
1 polymer ?
#
loop_
_entity_poly.entity_id
_entity_poly.type
_entity_poly.pdbx_seq_one_letter_code
_entity_poly.pdbx_strand_id
1 'polypeptide(L)' 'MKFSGSGTLSKMKYEDIIVSSGSLRMDGDIECLGFRSSGSARGEGNLIIHG' A
#
# COMPACT_ATOMS: atom_id res chain seq x y z
N MET A 1 3.64 -6.68 5.86
CA MET A 1 2.18 -6.98 5.79
C MET A 1 1.76 -7.48 4.40
N LYS A 2 0.96 -8.56 4.27
CA LYS A 2 0.55 -9.14 2.97
C LYS A 2 -0.95 -9.06 2.71
N PHE A 3 -1.36 -8.59 1.53
CA PHE A 3 -2.73 -8.54 1.04
C PHE A 3 -2.90 -9.46 -0.19
N SER A 4 -3.83 -10.41 -0.14
CA SER A 4 -4.07 -11.38 -1.24
C SER A 4 -5.43 -11.22 -1.94
N GLY A 5 -6.12 -10.10 -1.72
CA GLY A 5 -7.45 -9.83 -2.27
C GLY A 5 -7.64 -8.36 -2.61
N SER A 6 -8.87 -7.87 -2.49
CA SER A 6 -9.17 -6.44 -2.54
C SER A 6 -8.98 -5.80 -1.16
N GLY A 7 -8.13 -4.78 -1.07
CA GLY A 7 -7.86 -4.07 0.17
C GLY A 7 -7.95 -2.56 -0.02
N THR A 8 -8.51 -1.86 0.96
CA THR A 8 -8.43 -0.40 1.05
C THR A 8 -7.49 -0.04 2.19
N LEU A 9 -6.43 0.68 1.87
CA LEU A 9 -5.55 1.33 2.83
C LEU A 9 -5.94 2.79 2.92
N SER A 10 -6.12 3.28 4.14
CA SER A 10 -6.37 4.70 4.40
C SER A 10 -5.21 5.25 5.22
N LYS A 11 -4.94 6.56 5.15
CA LYS A 11 -3.91 7.30 5.91
C LYS A 11 -3.26 6.51 7.07
N MET A 12 -2.11 5.89 6.81
CA MET A 12 -1.38 5.08 7.80
C MET A 12 0.13 5.07 7.52
N LYS A 13 0.91 5.14 8.61
CA LYS A 13 2.34 4.83 8.63
C LYS A 13 2.52 3.34 8.90
N TYR A 14 3.25 2.65 8.04
CA TYR A 14 3.61 1.24 8.17
C TYR A 14 5.12 1.09 8.29
N GLU A 15 5.59 0.64 9.43
CA GLU A 15 7.02 0.36 9.65
C GLU A 15 7.45 -1.00 9.05
N ASP A 16 6.81 -1.45 7.97
CA ASP A 16 7.06 -2.75 7.34
C ASP A 16 6.77 -2.68 5.83
N ILE A 17 7.19 -3.71 5.10
CA ILE A 17 6.97 -3.85 3.66
C ILE A 17 5.53 -4.31 3.41
N ILE A 18 4.79 -3.53 2.63
CA ILE A 18 3.44 -3.86 2.16
C ILE A 18 3.57 -4.67 0.88
N VAL A 19 3.03 -5.88 0.88
CA VAL A 19 2.99 -6.77 -0.29
C VAL A 19 1.54 -7.02 -0.68
N SER A 20 1.12 -6.56 -1.86
CA SER A 20 -0.20 -6.81 -2.41
C SER A 20 -0.13 -7.75 -3.62
N SER A 21 -0.93 -8.80 -3.63
CA SER A 21 -1.08 -9.70 -4.77
C SER A 21 -2.41 -9.50 -5.53
N GLY A 22 -3.30 -8.65 -5.02
CA GLY A 22 -4.60 -8.36 -5.60
C GLY A 22 -4.80 -6.87 -5.93
N SER A 23 -6.01 -6.38 -5.73
CA SER A 23 -6.39 -4.98 -6.02
C SER A 23 -6.30 -4.12 -4.76
N LEU A 24 -5.47 -3.10 -4.77
CA LEU A 24 -5.26 -2.24 -3.61
C LEU A 24 -5.72 -0.81 -3.90
N ARG A 25 -6.59 -0.26 -3.06
CA ARG A 25 -6.95 1.15 -3.09
C ARG A 25 -6.27 1.86 -1.93
N MET A 26 -5.51 2.90 -2.21
CA MET A 26 -4.90 3.76 -1.20
C MET A 26 -5.63 5.09 -1.20
N ASP A 27 -6.19 5.46 -0.06
CA ASP A 27 -6.97 6.68 0.13
C ASP A 27 -6.29 7.55 1.20
N GLY A 28 -5.65 8.62 0.74
CA GLY A 28 -4.82 9.50 1.54
C GLY A 28 -3.33 9.12 1.55
N ASP A 29 -2.57 9.84 2.39
CA ASP A 29 -1.12 9.71 2.44
C ASP A 29 -0.69 8.43 3.16
N ILE A 30 0.08 7.59 2.48
CA ILE A 30 0.63 6.34 3.00
C ILE A 30 2.15 6.46 3.08
N GLU A 31 2.69 6.02 4.20
CA GLU A 31 4.13 5.98 4.43
C GLU A 31 4.51 4.55 4.81
N CYS A 32 5.45 3.94 4.10
CA CYS A 32 5.90 2.58 4.39
C CYS A 32 7.39 2.36 4.18
N LEU A 33 7.95 1.27 4.75
CA LEU A 33 9.33 0.88 4.46
C LEU A 33 9.49 0.37 3.02
N GLY A 34 8.52 -0.39 2.52
CA GLY A 34 8.54 -0.90 1.15
C GLY A 34 7.15 -1.19 0.63
N PHE A 35 6.98 -1.10 -0.69
CA PHE A 35 5.73 -1.46 -1.34
C PHE A 35 5.97 -2.38 -2.54
N ARG A 36 5.30 -3.52 -2.57
CA ARG A 36 5.36 -4.48 -3.68
C ARG A 36 3.95 -4.89 -4.07
N SER A 37 3.51 -4.53 -5.27
CA SER A 37 2.25 -5.01 -5.83
C SER A 37 2.50 -5.90 -7.04
N SER A 38 1.89 -7.09 -7.09
CA SER A 38 1.82 -7.90 -8.30
C SER A 38 0.49 -7.77 -9.05
N GLY A 39 -0.47 -7.03 -8.49
CA GLY A 39 -1.77 -6.71 -9.11
C GLY A 39 -1.95 -5.20 -9.31
N SER A 40 -3.21 -4.77 -9.42
CA SER A 40 -3.56 -3.37 -9.63
C SER A 40 -3.54 -2.59 -8.31
N ALA A 41 -2.77 -1.50 -8.24
CA ALA A 41 -2.81 -0.57 -7.12
C ALA A 41 -3.26 0.82 -7.61
N ARG A 42 -4.21 1.43 -6.91
CA ARG A 42 -4.73 2.76 -7.20
C ARG A 42 -4.61 3.62 -5.96
N GLY A 43 -3.80 4.66 -6.03
CA GLY A 43 -3.63 5.60 -4.93
C GLY A 43 -4.21 6.97 -5.25
N GLU A 44 -4.99 7.50 -4.32
CA GLU A 44 -5.41 8.90 -4.24
C GLU A 44 -4.70 9.53 -3.03
N GLY A 45 -3.58 10.22 -3.26
CA GLY A 45 -2.76 10.81 -2.21
C GLY A 45 -1.26 10.60 -2.46
N ASN A 46 -0.45 10.83 -1.44
CA ASN A 46 0.99 10.62 -1.50
C ASN A 46 1.38 9.22 -1.00
N LEU A 47 2.26 8.52 -1.72
CA LEU A 47 2.90 7.28 -1.26
C LEU A 47 4.39 7.56 -1.03
N ILE A 48 4.83 7.48 0.22
CA ILE A 48 6.20 7.73 0.65
C ILE A 48 6.83 6.40 1.07
N ILE A 49 7.95 6.04 0.45
CA ILE A 49 8.65 4.78 0.69
C ILE A 49 10.04 5.08 1.25
N HIS A 50 10.38 4.50 2.39
CA HIS A 50 11.62 4.82 3.12
C HIS A 50 12.81 3.90 2.81
N GLY A 51 12.58 2.67 2.33
CA GLY A 51 13.64 1.76 1.83
C GLY A 51 14.38 1.00 2.92
#